data_AF-A0AAV4R5S3-F1
#
_entry.id   AF-A0AAV4R5S3-F1
#
_cell.length_a   1.000
_cell.length_b   1.000
_cell.length_c   1.000
_cell.angle_alpha   90.00
_cell.angle_beta   90.00
_cell.angle_gamma   90.00
#
_symmetry.space_group_name_H-M   'P 1'
#
loop_
_entity.id
_entity.type
_entity.pdbx_description
1 polymer ?
#
loop_
_entity_poly.entity_id
_entity_poly.type
_entity_poly.pdbx_seq_one_letter_code
_entity_poly.pdbx_strand_id
1 'polypeptide(L)'
;MRSKDITGILKIISRSYGFLWTFLHLLGIDVHDVGRNETFFSIKGFTNKVFKILFPSLMYLTQIYVISHGILYAVIYGADYKILLCFTSINLLSLALWHNLHRKKVFLRDFIVKCERLQFSFQRSLTSINIVINLCLGLIVLITTVTAISSIFNIKQASLELKAYYSFFMLVDREDIVGMLVKSILIVIQYVCMFIPPAIAALLSGAIYFKTSDLLLKLRENLESIKMNVLYHNEISKLSVNYNFLYLLVHEVEKEFSLTVFLLLCSHWFNLNTVLLSYILYAGDFLSYSLACHIIAQLIFAVTLNIGVILCASRISYQVFRVQTTLQVVHNKVGTVEPKTLQIVKNMLDIKFPEMTAYGIVKLNPSLIVSSFGSVLTYGLLVINVNRP
;
A
#
# COMPACT_ATOMS: atom_id res chain seq x y z
N MET A 1 10.22 -29.26 11.35
CA MET A 1 9.20 -28.50 12.10
C MET A 1 7.86 -29.20 11.97
N ARG A 2 7.23 -29.61 13.07
CA ARG A 2 5.96 -30.35 13.05
C ARG A 2 4.80 -29.39 12.75
N SER A 3 3.75 -29.88 12.08
CA SER A 3 2.51 -29.15 11.73
C SER A 3 1.92 -28.28 12.88
N LYS A 4 2.10 -28.70 14.14
CA LYS A 4 1.61 -27.98 15.34
C LYS A 4 2.34 -26.65 15.61
N ASP A 5 3.61 -26.51 15.26
CA ASP A 5 4.37 -25.27 15.49
C ASP A 5 3.89 -24.14 14.56
N ILE A 6 3.51 -24.50 13.34
CA ILE A 6 3.04 -23.55 12.32
C ILE A 6 1.70 -22.93 12.74
N THR A 7 0.79 -23.71 13.33
CA THR A 7 -0.50 -23.19 13.81
C THR A 7 -0.38 -22.21 14.97
N GLY A 8 0.58 -22.43 15.89
CA GLY A 8 0.86 -21.49 16.97
C GLY A 8 1.42 -20.17 16.45
N ILE A 9 2.37 -20.25 15.52
CA ILE A 9 2.96 -19.09 14.85
C ILE A 9 1.88 -18.29 14.10
N LEU A 10 0.99 -18.96 13.35
CA LEU A 10 -0.10 -18.28 12.62
C LEU A 10 -1.07 -17.52 13.54
N LYS A 11 -1.35 -18.03 14.75
CA LYS A 11 -2.21 -17.35 15.73
C LYS A 11 -1.55 -16.11 16.35
N ILE A 12 -0.22 -16.14 16.51
CA ILE A 12 0.56 -14.97 16.93
C ILE A 12 0.58 -13.94 15.79
N ILE A 13 0.78 -14.40 14.55
CA ILE A 13 0.76 -13.57 13.35
C ILE A 13 -0.58 -12.86 13.16
N SER A 14 -1.70 -13.56 13.36
CA SER A 14 -3.03 -12.94 13.24
C SER A 14 -3.25 -11.83 14.26
N ARG A 15 -2.58 -11.92 15.43
CA ARG A 15 -2.60 -10.88 16.46
C ARG A 15 -1.67 -9.72 16.17
N SER A 16 -0.63 -9.87 15.34
CA SER A 16 0.40 -8.85 15.11
C SER A 16 0.11 -7.82 14.02
N TYR A 17 -0.89 -8.07 13.16
CA TYR A 17 -1.32 -7.12 12.11
C TYR A 17 -2.82 -6.78 12.16
N GLY A 18 -3.49 -7.12 13.26
CA GLY A 18 -4.86 -6.70 13.55
C GLY A 18 -5.87 -7.07 12.46
N PHE A 19 -6.68 -6.09 12.06
CA PHE A 19 -7.72 -6.26 11.04
C PHE A 19 -7.17 -6.31 9.61
N LEU A 20 -5.87 -6.05 9.38
CA LEU A 20 -5.30 -6.06 8.01
C LEU A 20 -5.52 -7.40 7.31
N TRP A 21 -5.39 -8.52 8.05
CA TRP A 21 -5.66 -9.85 7.50
C TRP A 21 -7.13 -10.04 7.11
N THR A 22 -8.05 -9.52 7.93
CA THR A 22 -9.48 -9.54 7.62
C THR A 22 -9.78 -8.74 6.36
N PHE A 23 -9.17 -7.56 6.20
CA PHE A 23 -9.35 -6.74 5.00
C PHE A 23 -8.75 -7.42 3.77
N LEU A 24 -7.54 -7.96 3.84
CA LEU A 24 -6.96 -8.73 2.74
C LEU A 24 -7.86 -9.91 2.36
N HIS A 25 -8.44 -10.60 3.34
CA HIS A 25 -9.39 -11.68 3.11
C HIS A 25 -10.68 -11.19 2.42
N LEU A 26 -11.23 -10.04 2.81
CA LEU A 26 -12.39 -9.42 2.14
C LEU A 26 -12.07 -9.03 0.68
N LEU A 27 -10.81 -8.69 0.38
CA LEU A 27 -10.33 -8.47 -0.98
C LEU A 27 -10.08 -9.77 -1.75
N GLY A 28 -10.34 -10.95 -1.17
CA GLY A 28 -10.06 -12.24 -1.77
C GLY A 28 -8.59 -12.69 -1.70
N ILE A 29 -7.77 -12.01 -0.88
CA ILE A 29 -6.35 -12.31 -0.67
C ILE A 29 -6.20 -13.06 0.66
N ASP A 30 -6.36 -14.38 0.60
CA ASP A 30 -6.13 -15.22 1.76
C ASP A 30 -4.66 -15.62 1.88
N VAL A 31 -3.98 -15.07 2.89
CA VAL A 31 -2.58 -15.35 3.23
C VAL A 31 -2.45 -16.65 4.05
N HIS A 32 -3.56 -17.14 4.62
CA HIS A 32 -3.61 -18.34 5.47
C HIS A 32 -4.06 -19.60 4.71
N ASP A 33 -4.70 -19.47 3.55
CA ASP A 33 -5.17 -20.59 2.73
C ASP A 33 -4.01 -21.31 2.02
N VAL A 34 -3.64 -22.47 2.57
CA VAL A 34 -2.51 -23.27 2.10
C VAL A 34 -3.02 -24.66 1.81
N GLY A 35 -3.71 -24.82 0.69
CA GLY A 35 -3.94 -26.09 0.00
C GLY A 35 -4.48 -27.23 0.86
N ARG A 36 -4.96 -26.94 2.08
CA ARG A 36 -5.65 -27.91 2.90
C ARG A 36 -6.98 -28.05 2.20
N ASN A 37 -7.31 -29.30 1.86
CA ASN A 37 -8.66 -29.74 1.62
C ASN A 37 -9.48 -29.50 2.90
N GLU A 38 -9.67 -28.24 3.29
CA GLU A 38 -10.62 -27.87 4.33
C GLU A 38 -11.97 -28.23 3.74
N THR A 39 -12.50 -29.32 4.29
CA THR A 39 -13.83 -29.86 4.01
C THR A 39 -14.82 -28.73 3.84
N PHE A 40 -15.59 -28.79 2.74
CA PHE A 40 -16.55 -27.80 2.24
C PHE A 40 -17.54 -27.22 3.27
N PHE A 41 -17.62 -27.78 4.48
CA PHE A 41 -18.67 -27.56 5.46
C PHE A 41 -18.39 -26.46 6.51
N SER A 42 -17.24 -25.79 6.48
CA SER A 42 -17.03 -24.63 7.36
C SER A 42 -17.57 -23.35 6.71
N ILE A 43 -18.44 -22.62 7.41
CA ILE A 43 -18.96 -21.30 7.01
C ILE A 43 -17.82 -20.36 6.57
N LYS A 44 -16.67 -20.42 7.25
CA LYS A 44 -15.48 -19.63 6.93
C LYS A 44 -14.87 -19.99 5.55
N GLY A 45 -14.90 -21.27 5.19
CA GLY A 45 -14.44 -21.74 3.88
C GLY A 45 -15.36 -21.30 2.75
N PHE A 46 -16.68 -21.27 2.99
CA PHE A 46 -17.65 -20.75 2.04
C PHE A 46 -17.48 -19.25 1.81
N THR A 47 -17.43 -18.44 2.89
CA THR A 47 -17.25 -16.98 2.77
C THR A 47 -15.97 -16.63 2.03
N ASN A 48 -14.88 -17.38 2.27
CA ASN A 48 -13.61 -17.17 1.58
C ASN A 48 -13.75 -17.37 0.06
N LYS A 49 -14.38 -18.46 -0.37
CA LYS A 49 -14.62 -18.74 -1.79
C LYS A 49 -15.47 -17.65 -2.43
N VAL A 50 -16.49 -17.17 -1.72
CA VAL A 50 -17.36 -16.09 -2.20
C VAL A 50 -16.56 -14.81 -2.39
N PHE A 51 -15.82 -14.32 -1.39
CA PHE A 51 -15.06 -13.07 -1.52
C PHE A 51 -13.96 -13.14 -2.58
N LYS A 52 -13.30 -14.31 -2.70
CA LYS A 52 -12.27 -14.56 -3.72
C LYS A 52 -12.78 -14.44 -5.16
N ILE A 53 -14.07 -14.71 -5.39
CA ILE A 53 -14.70 -14.57 -6.72
C ILE A 53 -15.37 -13.20 -6.84
N LEU A 54 -16.15 -12.81 -5.82
CA LEU A 54 -17.01 -11.64 -5.84
C LEU A 54 -16.21 -10.35 -5.99
N PHE A 55 -15.19 -10.14 -5.16
CA PHE A 55 -14.44 -8.88 -5.15
C PHE A 55 -13.73 -8.59 -6.50
N PRO A 56 -12.92 -9.51 -7.07
CA PRO A 56 -12.34 -9.26 -8.38
C PRO A 56 -13.40 -9.12 -9.48
N SER A 57 -14.48 -9.92 -9.42
CA SER A 57 -15.58 -9.78 -10.38
C SER A 57 -16.18 -8.37 -10.35
N LEU A 58 -16.40 -7.81 -9.16
CA LEU A 58 -16.87 -6.43 -8.99
C LEU A 58 -15.88 -5.41 -9.56
N MET A 59 -14.57 -5.58 -9.34
CA MET A 59 -13.55 -4.68 -9.91
C MET A 59 -13.54 -4.75 -11.44
N TYR A 60 -13.60 -5.95 -12.03
CA TYR A 60 -13.67 -6.13 -13.48
C TYR A 60 -14.96 -5.55 -14.07
N LEU A 61 -16.10 -5.81 -13.44
CA LEU A 61 -17.39 -5.25 -13.86
C LEU A 61 -17.36 -3.72 -13.78
N THR A 62 -16.76 -3.15 -12.74
CA THR A 62 -16.59 -1.70 -12.59
C THR A 62 -15.68 -1.14 -13.69
N GLN A 63 -14.60 -1.85 -14.05
CA GLN A 63 -13.72 -1.44 -15.15
C GLN A 63 -14.44 -1.47 -16.49
N ILE A 64 -15.14 -2.56 -16.80
CA ILE A 64 -15.92 -2.71 -18.03
C ILE A 64 -17.00 -1.63 -18.08
N TYR A 65 -17.68 -1.39 -16.96
CA TYR A 65 -18.68 -0.33 -16.83
C TYR A 65 -18.08 1.04 -17.16
N VAL A 66 -16.99 1.44 -16.51
CA VAL A 66 -16.38 2.76 -16.73
C VAL A 66 -15.88 2.93 -18.16
N ILE A 67 -15.31 1.89 -18.78
CA ILE A 67 -14.90 1.92 -20.20
C ILE A 67 -16.12 2.06 -21.11
N SER A 68 -17.11 1.18 -20.96
CA SER A 68 -18.28 1.13 -21.85
C SER A 68 -19.10 2.40 -21.76
N HIS A 69 -19.34 2.87 -20.53
CA HIS A 69 -20.04 4.11 -20.24
C HIS A 69 -19.28 5.31 -20.78
N GLY A 70 -17.96 5.28 -20.64
CA GLY A 70 -17.10 6.28 -21.23
C GLY A 70 -17.21 6.44 -22.73
N ILE A 71 -17.09 5.33 -23.45
CA ILE A 71 -17.22 5.31 -24.90
C ILE A 71 -18.60 5.83 -25.30
N LEU A 72 -19.65 5.36 -24.63
CA LEU A 72 -21.02 5.80 -24.86
C LEU A 72 -21.17 7.32 -24.65
N TYR A 73 -20.59 7.84 -23.57
CA TYR A 73 -20.64 9.26 -23.23
C TYR A 73 -19.90 10.11 -24.28
N ALA A 74 -18.71 9.69 -24.70
CA ALA A 74 -17.94 10.37 -25.74
C ALA A 74 -18.69 10.40 -27.09
N VAL A 75 -19.34 9.29 -27.46
CA VAL A 75 -20.09 9.16 -28.72
C VAL A 75 -21.38 9.96 -28.72
N ILE A 76 -22.15 9.94 -27.62
CA ILE A 76 -23.48 10.59 -27.56
C ILE A 76 -23.37 12.08 -27.28
N TYR A 77 -22.48 12.49 -26.38
CA TYR A 77 -22.44 13.86 -25.86
C TYR A 77 -21.28 14.70 -26.36
N GLY A 78 -20.40 14.14 -27.19
CA GLY A 78 -19.20 14.84 -27.68
C GLY A 78 -18.25 15.27 -26.56
N ALA A 79 -18.27 14.56 -25.43
CA ALA A 79 -17.52 14.92 -24.24
C ALA A 79 -16.00 14.84 -24.40
N ASP A 80 -15.26 15.66 -23.64
CA ASP A 80 -13.79 15.65 -23.65
C ASP A 80 -13.26 14.29 -23.14
N TYR A 81 -12.66 13.53 -24.07
CA TYR A 81 -12.10 12.20 -23.85
C TYR A 81 -11.07 12.15 -22.70
N LYS A 82 -10.50 13.30 -22.31
CA LYS A 82 -9.51 13.40 -21.23
C LYS A 82 -10.08 12.99 -19.86
N ILE A 83 -11.28 13.46 -19.51
CA ILE A 83 -11.93 13.12 -18.24
C ILE A 83 -12.20 11.61 -18.17
N LEU A 84 -12.59 11.03 -19.30
CA LEU A 84 -12.83 9.61 -19.40
C LEU A 84 -11.54 8.78 -19.24
N LEU A 85 -10.48 9.19 -19.92
CA LEU A 85 -9.19 8.53 -19.82
C LEU A 85 -8.68 8.56 -18.37
N CYS A 86 -9.01 9.63 -17.63
CA CYS A 86 -8.73 9.71 -16.20
C CYS A 86 -9.43 8.61 -15.38
N PHE A 87 -10.75 8.54 -15.46
CA PHE A 87 -11.52 7.57 -14.67
C PHE A 87 -11.20 6.10 -15.02
N THR A 88 -11.01 5.81 -16.30
CA THR A 88 -10.65 4.45 -16.77
C THR A 88 -9.27 4.02 -16.29
N SER A 89 -8.29 4.94 -16.30
CA SER A 89 -6.91 4.64 -15.90
C SER A 89 -6.78 4.39 -14.40
N ILE A 90 -7.53 5.13 -13.57
CA ILE A 90 -7.48 4.95 -12.11
C ILE A 90 -7.98 3.56 -11.70
N ASN A 91 -9.13 3.14 -12.24
CA ASN A 91 -9.67 1.81 -11.95
C ASN A 91 -8.76 0.70 -12.48
N LEU A 92 -8.14 0.90 -13.65
CA LEU A 92 -7.18 -0.05 -14.21
C LEU A 92 -5.96 -0.21 -13.30
N LEU A 93 -5.42 0.89 -12.78
CA LEU A 93 -4.29 0.86 -11.84
C LEU A 93 -4.69 0.17 -10.54
N SER A 94 -5.88 0.45 -9.98
CA SER A 94 -6.39 -0.24 -8.80
C SER A 94 -6.49 -1.76 -9.01
N LEU A 95 -7.00 -2.19 -10.16
CA LEU A 95 -7.09 -3.61 -10.54
C LEU A 95 -5.71 -4.25 -10.71
N ALA A 96 -4.77 -3.57 -11.38
CA ALA A 96 -3.39 -4.05 -11.52
C ALA A 96 -2.72 -4.23 -10.15
N LEU A 97 -2.98 -3.30 -9.23
CA LEU A 97 -2.47 -3.31 -7.87
C LEU A 97 -3.06 -4.48 -7.06
N TRP A 98 -4.36 -4.73 -7.19
CA TRP A 98 -5.01 -5.90 -6.60
C TRP A 98 -4.38 -7.21 -7.09
N HIS A 99 -4.20 -7.38 -8.41
CA HIS A 99 -3.55 -8.58 -8.98
C HIS A 99 -2.12 -8.76 -8.46
N ASN A 100 -1.38 -7.66 -8.38
CA ASN A 100 -0.02 -7.67 -7.90
C ASN A 100 0.07 -8.15 -6.43
N LEU A 101 -0.84 -7.67 -5.56
CA LEU A 101 -0.94 -8.15 -4.19
C LEU A 101 -1.42 -9.60 -4.10
N HIS A 102 -2.42 -9.99 -4.87
CA HIS A 102 -2.96 -11.35 -4.85
C HIS A 102 -1.89 -12.39 -5.20
N ARG A 103 -1.01 -12.09 -6.17
CA ARG A 103 0.12 -12.95 -6.54
C ARG A 103 1.14 -13.13 -5.39
N LYS A 104 1.23 -12.16 -4.47
CA LYS A 104 2.22 -12.13 -3.38
C LYS A 104 1.75 -12.77 -2.08
N LYS A 105 0.56 -13.36 -2.03
CA LYS A 105 0.03 -13.98 -0.80
C LYS A 105 0.96 -15.04 -0.17
N VAL A 106 1.64 -15.84 -1.00
CA VAL A 106 2.59 -16.87 -0.53
C VAL A 106 3.82 -16.19 0.06
N PHE A 107 4.37 -15.19 -0.64
CA PHE A 107 5.49 -14.40 -0.15
C PHE A 107 5.16 -13.73 1.19
N LEU A 108 3.99 -13.09 1.31
CA LEU A 108 3.55 -12.45 2.55
C LEU A 108 3.60 -13.40 3.73
N ARG A 109 3.08 -14.62 3.55
CA ARG A 109 3.10 -15.64 4.58
C ARG A 109 4.54 -16.00 4.98
N ASP A 110 5.38 -16.31 4.00
CA ASP A 110 6.76 -16.73 4.23
C ASP A 110 7.58 -15.62 4.89
N PHE A 111 7.39 -14.38 4.44
CA PHE A 111 7.99 -13.18 5.00
C PHE A 111 7.67 -13.03 6.49
N ILE A 112 6.40 -13.20 6.88
CA ILE A 112 6.02 -13.07 8.28
C ILE A 112 6.66 -14.19 9.12
N VAL A 113 6.67 -15.42 8.62
CA VAL A 113 7.33 -16.55 9.32
C VAL A 113 8.82 -16.26 9.51
N LYS A 114 9.50 -15.71 8.50
CA LYS A 114 10.91 -15.28 8.60
C LYS A 114 11.08 -14.16 9.64
N CYS A 115 10.20 -13.16 9.63
CA CYS A 115 10.21 -12.07 10.62
C CYS A 115 10.07 -12.58 12.06
N GLU A 116 9.14 -13.50 12.31
CA GLU A 116 8.91 -14.06 13.65
C GLU A 116 10.10 -14.91 14.13
N ARG A 117 10.73 -15.69 13.23
CA ARG A 117 11.96 -16.43 13.54
C ARG A 117 13.11 -15.49 13.93
N LEU A 118 13.29 -14.40 13.20
CA LEU A 118 14.29 -13.37 13.52
C LEU A 118 13.96 -12.68 14.85
N GLN A 119 12.70 -12.36 15.09
CA GLN A 119 12.25 -11.77 16.35
C GLN A 119 12.59 -12.67 17.54
N PHE A 120 12.37 -13.98 17.42
CA PHE A 120 12.74 -14.96 18.45
C PHE A 120 14.26 -14.99 18.69
N SER A 121 15.07 -14.94 17.62
CA SER A 121 16.53 -14.88 17.71
C SER A 121 17.02 -13.64 18.49
N PHE A 122 16.31 -12.52 18.35
CA PHE A 122 16.61 -11.28 19.08
C PHE A 122 16.08 -11.23 20.51
N GLN A 123 15.33 -12.25 20.99
CA GLN A 123 14.79 -12.35 22.36
C GLN A 123 14.05 -11.09 22.86
N ARG A 124 13.48 -10.29 21.95
CA ARG A 124 12.78 -9.04 22.29
C ARG A 124 11.41 -8.99 21.62
N SER A 125 10.40 -8.54 22.36
CA SER A 125 9.09 -8.20 21.81
C SER A 125 9.23 -7.08 20.78
N LEU A 126 8.56 -7.20 19.62
CA LEU A 126 8.44 -6.10 18.66
C LEU A 126 7.33 -5.15 19.09
N THR A 127 7.47 -3.88 18.71
CA THR A 127 6.44 -2.87 18.94
C THR A 127 5.18 -3.30 18.20
N SER A 128 4.07 -3.46 18.93
CA SER A 128 2.79 -3.84 18.33
C SER A 128 2.27 -2.69 17.46
N ILE A 129 2.25 -2.89 16.14
CA ILE A 129 1.73 -1.90 15.17
C ILE A 129 0.21 -2.01 14.95
N ASN A 130 -0.43 -2.97 15.61
CA ASN A 130 -1.85 -3.28 15.44
C ASN A 130 -2.77 -2.09 15.61
N ILE A 131 -2.54 -1.29 16.64
CA ILE A 131 -3.41 -0.14 16.97
C ILE A 131 -3.36 0.88 15.83
N VAL A 132 -2.16 1.17 15.32
CA VAL A 132 -1.96 2.10 14.21
C VAL A 132 -2.58 1.56 12.93
N ILE A 133 -2.33 0.29 12.60
CA ILE A 133 -2.94 -0.36 11.43
C ILE A 133 -4.47 -0.31 11.51
N ASN A 134 -5.06 -0.68 12.64
CA ASN A 134 -6.50 -0.69 12.82
C ASN A 134 -7.10 0.71 12.74
N LEU A 135 -6.42 1.72 13.31
CA LEU A 135 -6.82 3.11 13.19
C LEU A 135 -6.79 3.57 11.73
N CYS A 136 -5.72 3.29 11.00
CA CYS A 136 -5.61 3.60 9.57
C CYS A 136 -6.72 2.91 8.76
N LEU A 137 -7.00 1.63 9.01
CA LEU A 137 -8.11 0.91 8.36
C LEU A 137 -9.46 1.55 8.67
N GLY A 138 -9.71 1.90 9.93
CA GLY A 138 -10.92 2.60 10.35
C GLY A 138 -11.09 3.93 9.63
N LEU A 139 -10.01 4.71 9.50
CA LEU A 139 -10.01 5.97 8.76
C LEU A 139 -10.22 5.76 7.25
N ILE A 140 -9.59 4.74 6.64
CA ILE A 140 -9.79 4.41 5.23
C ILE A 140 -11.27 4.10 4.95
N VAL A 141 -11.88 3.24 5.77
CA VAL A 141 -13.29 2.91 5.63
C VAL A 141 -14.16 4.14 5.87
N LEU A 142 -13.91 4.90 6.93
CA LEU A 142 -14.68 6.09 7.27
C LEU A 142 -14.64 7.15 6.17
N ILE A 143 -13.44 7.48 5.65
CA ILE A 143 -13.30 8.46 4.57
C ILE A 143 -14.04 7.96 3.33
N THR A 144 -13.87 6.69 2.96
CA THR A 144 -14.53 6.10 1.79
C THR A 144 -16.07 6.12 1.93
N THR A 145 -16.60 5.74 3.09
CA THR A 145 -18.05 5.70 3.32
C THR A 145 -18.65 7.10 3.42
N VAL A 146 -18.04 8.02 4.17
CA VAL A 146 -18.53 9.40 4.30
C VAL A 146 -18.53 10.08 2.94
N THR A 147 -17.45 9.97 2.17
CA THR A 147 -17.37 10.60 0.85
C THR A 147 -18.34 9.98 -0.15
N ALA A 148 -18.54 8.65 -0.13
CA ALA A 148 -19.56 7.99 -0.95
C ALA A 148 -20.98 8.44 -0.57
N ILE A 149 -21.32 8.46 0.73
CA ILE A 149 -22.63 8.91 1.22
C ILE A 149 -22.88 10.37 0.85
N SER A 150 -21.89 11.25 1.02
CA SER A 150 -21.97 12.65 0.60
C SER A 150 -22.20 12.77 -0.90
N SER A 151 -21.50 11.99 -1.72
CA SER A 151 -21.73 11.98 -3.18
C SER A 151 -23.13 11.47 -3.55
N ILE A 152 -23.67 10.49 -2.84
CA ILE A 152 -25.04 9.98 -3.04
C ILE A 152 -26.08 11.06 -2.75
N PHE A 153 -25.98 11.74 -1.60
CA PHE A 153 -26.95 12.78 -1.24
C PHE A 153 -26.94 13.97 -2.20
N ASN A 154 -25.77 14.29 -2.76
CA ASN A 154 -25.59 15.45 -3.61
C ASN A 154 -25.64 15.12 -5.12
N ILE A 155 -25.91 13.86 -5.50
CA ILE A 155 -25.95 13.46 -6.91
C ILE A 155 -27.06 14.19 -7.68
N LYS A 156 -28.16 14.55 -7.03
CA LYS A 156 -29.27 15.30 -7.64
C LYS A 156 -28.87 16.71 -8.08
N GLN A 157 -27.90 17.31 -7.40
CA GLN A 157 -27.37 18.63 -7.70
C GLN A 157 -26.09 18.57 -8.56
N ALA A 158 -25.65 17.36 -8.92
CA ALA A 158 -24.45 17.18 -9.72
C ALA A 158 -24.68 17.59 -11.19
N SER A 159 -23.57 17.87 -11.88
CA SER A 159 -23.56 18.15 -13.30
C SER A 159 -24.08 16.95 -14.10
N LEU A 160 -24.54 17.20 -15.32
CA LEU A 160 -25.12 16.14 -16.16
C LEU A 160 -24.09 15.05 -16.48
N GLU A 161 -22.82 15.43 -16.63
CA GLU A 161 -21.68 14.53 -16.80
C GLU A 161 -21.56 13.55 -15.63
N LEU A 162 -21.64 14.06 -14.39
CA LEU A 162 -21.46 13.24 -13.20
C LEU A 162 -22.71 12.38 -12.91
N LYS A 163 -23.90 12.91 -13.18
CA LYS A 163 -25.15 12.13 -13.12
C LYS A 163 -25.13 10.98 -14.13
N ALA A 164 -24.71 11.26 -15.36
CA ALA A 164 -24.53 10.26 -16.40
C ALA A 164 -23.51 9.21 -15.94
N TYR A 165 -22.37 9.62 -15.40
CA TYR A 165 -21.32 8.71 -14.94
C TYR A 165 -21.81 7.66 -13.93
N TYR A 166 -22.75 8.02 -13.06
CA TYR A 166 -23.32 7.13 -12.05
C TYR A 166 -24.66 6.48 -12.46
N SER A 167 -25.19 6.76 -13.66
CA SER A 167 -26.42 6.15 -14.16
C SER A 167 -26.13 4.93 -15.05
N PHE A 168 -26.57 3.75 -14.61
CA PHE A 168 -26.46 2.53 -15.40
C PHE A 168 -27.47 2.56 -16.54
N PHE A 169 -27.01 2.93 -17.73
CA PHE A 169 -27.85 3.19 -18.90
C PHE A 169 -28.85 4.35 -18.67
N MET A 170 -28.94 5.22 -19.67
CA MET A 170 -29.92 6.33 -19.76
C MET A 170 -31.40 5.91 -19.53
N LEU A 171 -31.70 4.61 -19.60
CA LEU A 171 -33.03 4.04 -19.36
C LEU A 171 -33.45 4.04 -17.88
N VAL A 172 -32.48 4.05 -16.94
CA VAL A 172 -32.73 4.15 -15.48
C VAL A 172 -32.46 5.58 -14.98
N ASP A 173 -32.69 6.57 -15.85
CA ASP A 173 -32.62 7.99 -15.46
C ASP A 173 -33.95 8.52 -14.93
N ARG A 174 -34.90 7.62 -14.66
CA ARG A 174 -36.10 7.96 -13.89
C ARG A 174 -35.65 8.34 -12.48
N GLU A 175 -36.12 9.48 -11.98
CA GLU A 175 -35.94 9.90 -10.59
C GLU A 175 -36.77 9.05 -9.60
N ASP A 176 -37.10 7.81 -9.97
CA ASP A 176 -37.81 6.86 -9.14
C ASP A 176 -36.90 6.25 -8.06
N ILE A 177 -37.53 5.65 -7.06
CA ILE A 177 -36.82 5.07 -5.90
C ILE A 177 -35.82 3.99 -6.35
N VAL A 178 -36.18 3.21 -7.36
CA VAL A 178 -35.35 2.13 -7.90
C VAL A 178 -34.10 2.71 -8.56
N GLY A 179 -34.23 3.73 -9.40
CA GLY A 179 -33.09 4.40 -10.03
C GLY A 179 -32.14 5.03 -9.01
N MET A 180 -32.67 5.70 -7.98
CA MET A 180 -31.84 6.25 -6.90
C MET A 180 -31.08 5.16 -6.12
N LEU A 181 -31.72 4.02 -5.86
CA LEU A 181 -31.08 2.90 -5.17
C LEU A 181 -29.96 2.26 -6.00
N VAL A 182 -30.18 2.05 -7.30
CA VAL A 182 -29.16 1.54 -8.22
C VAL A 182 -27.96 2.49 -8.31
N LYS A 183 -28.20 3.80 -8.48
CA LYS A 183 -27.14 4.83 -8.51
C LYS A 183 -26.33 4.82 -7.21
N SER A 184 -27.00 4.69 -6.07
CA SER A 184 -26.35 4.64 -4.75
C SER A 184 -25.43 3.42 -4.61
N ILE A 185 -25.89 2.24 -5.03
CA ILE A 185 -25.08 1.01 -5.00
C ILE A 185 -23.85 1.15 -5.89
N LEU A 186 -24.00 1.71 -7.09
CA LEU A 186 -22.87 1.91 -8.01
C LEU A 186 -21.84 2.88 -7.47
N ILE A 187 -22.27 4.01 -6.89
CA ILE A 187 -21.36 4.96 -6.23
C ILE A 187 -20.55 4.24 -5.14
N VAL A 188 -21.20 3.45 -4.28
CA VAL A 188 -20.50 2.70 -3.22
C VAL A 188 -19.51 1.70 -3.80
N ILE A 189 -19.93 0.86 -4.76
CA ILE A 189 -19.05 -0.14 -5.39
C ILE A 189 -17.84 0.53 -6.02
N GLN A 190 -18.05 1.66 -6.68
CA GLN A 190 -17.00 2.41 -7.34
C GLN A 190 -16.00 2.98 -6.34
N TYR A 191 -16.47 3.64 -5.27
CA TYR A 191 -15.59 4.17 -4.21
C TYR A 191 -14.79 3.04 -3.56
N VAL A 192 -15.43 1.90 -3.30
CA VAL A 192 -14.77 0.71 -2.77
C VAL A 192 -13.68 0.21 -3.72
N CYS A 193 -13.98 0.02 -5.01
CA CYS A 193 -13.02 -0.49 -5.99
C CYS A 193 -11.87 0.49 -6.28
N MET A 194 -12.13 1.79 -6.19
CA MET A 194 -11.17 2.84 -6.50
C MET A 194 -10.23 3.13 -5.32
N PHE A 195 -10.74 3.24 -4.09
CA PHE A 195 -9.95 3.72 -2.95
C PHE A 195 -9.43 2.61 -2.05
N ILE A 196 -10.19 1.50 -1.85
CA ILE A 196 -9.79 0.47 -0.89
C ILE A 196 -8.54 -0.30 -1.34
N PRO A 197 -8.43 -0.84 -2.58
CA PRO A 197 -7.26 -1.63 -2.96
C PRO A 197 -5.93 -0.85 -2.87
N PRO A 198 -5.80 0.38 -3.39
CA PRO A 198 -4.59 1.18 -3.22
C PRO A 198 -4.28 1.47 -1.75
N ALA A 199 -5.31 1.79 -0.95
CA ALA A 199 -5.13 2.07 0.48
C ALA A 199 -4.65 0.85 1.29
N ILE A 200 -5.24 -0.32 1.04
CA ILE A 200 -4.79 -1.57 1.68
C ILE A 200 -3.38 -1.94 1.24
N ALA A 201 -3.03 -1.72 -0.02
CA ALA A 201 -1.68 -1.97 -0.50
C ALA A 201 -0.64 -1.03 0.11
N ALA A 202 -0.98 0.25 0.25
CA ALA A 202 -0.14 1.22 0.93
C ALA A 202 0.08 0.80 2.39
N LEU A 203 -1.00 0.45 3.10
CA LEU A 203 -0.92 0.02 4.49
C LEU A 203 -0.11 -1.27 4.67
N LEU A 204 -0.30 -2.24 3.78
CA LEU A 204 0.46 -3.50 3.77
C LEU A 204 1.95 -3.25 3.51
N SER A 205 2.27 -2.46 2.48
CA SER A 205 3.66 -2.09 2.15
C SER A 205 4.31 -1.33 3.32
N GLY A 206 3.61 -0.36 3.88
CA GLY A 206 4.05 0.41 5.04
C GLY A 206 4.30 -0.47 6.26
N ALA A 207 3.39 -1.41 6.57
CA ALA A 207 3.55 -2.35 7.69
C ALA A 207 4.76 -3.26 7.51
N ILE A 208 5.00 -3.76 6.29
CA ILE A 208 6.16 -4.59 5.96
C ILE A 208 7.47 -3.79 6.08
N TYR A 209 7.49 -2.58 5.54
CA TYR A 209 8.66 -1.71 5.65
C TYR A 209 8.96 -1.33 7.10
N PHE A 210 7.93 -0.98 7.86
CA PHE A 210 8.06 -0.69 9.28
C PHE A 210 8.63 -1.89 10.05
N LYS A 211 8.05 -3.09 9.87
CA LYS A 211 8.50 -4.31 10.56
C LYS A 211 9.96 -4.64 10.22
N THR A 212 10.33 -4.54 8.95
CA THR A 212 11.71 -4.76 8.48
C THR A 212 12.67 -3.75 9.11
N SER A 213 12.27 -2.47 9.15
CA SER A 213 13.06 -1.43 9.80
C SER A 213 13.20 -1.66 11.31
N ASP A 214 12.18 -2.17 11.98
CA ASP A 214 12.24 -2.49 13.41
C ASP A 214 13.20 -3.65 13.71
N LEU A 215 13.30 -4.64 12.81
CA LEU A 215 14.31 -5.69 12.91
C LEU A 215 15.74 -5.14 12.72
N LEU A 216 15.94 -4.19 11.79
CA LEU A 216 17.22 -3.50 11.61
C LEU A 216 17.60 -2.66 12.83
N LEU A 217 16.62 -1.99 13.45
CA LEU A 217 16.82 -1.26 14.70
C LEU A 217 17.32 -2.19 15.81
N LYS A 218 16.71 -3.38 15.98
CA LYS A 218 17.16 -4.38 16.97
C LYS A 218 18.56 -4.92 16.69
N LEU A 219 18.88 -5.16 15.43
CA LEU A 219 20.23 -5.55 15.04
C LEU A 219 21.24 -4.48 15.44
N ARG A 220 20.91 -3.20 15.23
CA ARG A 220 21.73 -2.07 15.66
C ARG A 220 21.90 -2.02 17.17
N GLU A 221 20.83 -2.21 17.94
CA GLU A 221 20.90 -2.22 19.41
C GLU A 221 21.81 -3.34 19.93
N ASN A 222 21.77 -4.53 19.31
CA ASN A 222 22.66 -5.63 19.66
C ASN A 222 24.12 -5.36 19.26
N LEU A 223 24.35 -4.68 18.13
CA LEU A 223 25.67 -4.19 17.75
C LEU A 223 26.20 -3.16 18.76
N GLU A 224 25.34 -2.24 19.22
CA GLU A 224 25.69 -1.23 20.22
C GLU A 224 26.01 -1.87 21.58
N SER A 225 25.31 -2.93 22.00
CA SER A 225 25.67 -3.65 23.23
C SER A 225 27.02 -4.36 23.11
N ILE A 226 27.31 -4.97 21.96
CA ILE A 226 28.60 -5.63 21.70
C ILE A 226 29.74 -4.59 21.65
N LYS A 227 29.48 -3.39 21.14
CA LYS A 227 30.46 -2.28 21.14
C LYS A 227 30.89 -1.86 22.55
N MET A 228 30.03 -2.04 23.57
CA MET A 228 30.28 -1.63 24.95
C MET A 228 30.93 -2.73 25.80
N ASN A 229 30.67 -4.00 25.49
CA ASN A 229 31.23 -5.15 26.20
C ASN A 229 32.50 -5.67 25.51
N VAL A 230 33.40 -6.32 26.25
CA VAL A 230 34.59 -6.96 25.67
C VAL A 230 34.15 -7.97 24.61
N LEU A 231 34.68 -7.84 23.40
CA LEU A 231 34.19 -8.46 22.16
C LEU A 231 34.45 -9.98 22.17
N TYR A 232 33.41 -10.78 22.40
CA TYR A 232 33.50 -12.24 22.27
C TYR A 232 33.20 -12.68 20.82
N HIS A 233 34.11 -13.44 20.21
CA HIS A 233 33.97 -14.01 18.86
C HIS A 233 32.60 -14.66 18.61
N ASN A 234 32.10 -15.42 19.58
CA ASN A 234 30.83 -16.16 19.48
C ASN A 234 29.62 -15.23 19.33
N GLU A 235 29.61 -14.08 20.00
CA GLU A 235 28.52 -13.12 19.91
C GLU A 235 28.48 -12.45 18.54
N ILE A 236 29.65 -12.07 18.02
CA ILE A 236 29.79 -11.48 16.68
C ILE A 236 29.44 -12.49 15.60
N SER A 237 29.82 -13.76 15.76
CA SER A 237 29.42 -14.81 14.82
C SER A 237 27.91 -15.06 14.83
N LYS A 238 27.24 -15.03 15.99
CA LYS A 238 25.78 -15.15 16.05
C LYS A 238 25.10 -13.94 15.40
N LEU A 239 25.66 -12.76 15.63
CA LEU A 239 25.15 -11.52 15.06
C LEU A 239 25.30 -11.48 13.53
N SER A 240 26.41 -11.99 12.98
CA SER A 240 26.63 -12.03 11.53
C SER A 240 25.63 -12.93 10.81
N VAL A 241 25.23 -14.03 11.44
CA VAL A 241 24.14 -14.88 10.93
C VAL A 241 22.82 -14.10 10.86
N ASN A 242 22.46 -13.39 11.94
CA ASN A 242 21.26 -12.54 11.95
C ASN A 242 21.34 -11.39 10.93
N TYR A 243 22.53 -10.78 10.76
CA TYR A 243 22.80 -9.76 9.75
C TYR A 243 22.54 -10.29 8.34
N ASN A 244 23.08 -11.47 8.00
CA ASN A 244 22.88 -12.09 6.69
C ASN A 244 21.42 -12.45 6.44
N PHE A 245 20.71 -12.98 7.43
CA PHE A 245 19.28 -13.23 7.30
C PHE A 245 18.49 -11.94 7.06
N LEU A 246 18.85 -10.86 7.73
CA LEU A 246 18.18 -9.58 7.58
C LEU A 246 18.51 -8.92 6.24
N TYR A 247 19.74 -9.08 5.75
CA TYR A 247 20.14 -8.69 4.40
C TYR A 247 19.26 -9.37 3.34
N LEU A 248 19.10 -10.71 3.43
CA LEU A 248 18.22 -11.45 2.53
C LEU A 248 16.77 -10.98 2.64
N LEU A 249 16.28 -10.74 3.87
CA LEU A 249 14.93 -10.25 4.10
C LEU A 249 14.69 -8.87 3.45
N VAL A 250 15.62 -7.93 3.61
CA VAL A 250 15.53 -6.59 3.02
C VAL A 250 15.54 -6.68 1.49
N HIS A 251 16.34 -7.58 0.93
CA HIS A 251 16.37 -7.80 -0.51
C HIS A 251 15.09 -8.43 -1.06
N GLU A 252 14.53 -9.41 -0.35
CA GLU A 252 13.23 -9.97 -0.69
C GLU A 252 12.11 -8.92 -0.63
N VAL A 253 12.12 -8.05 0.39
CA VAL A 253 11.17 -6.95 0.52
C VAL A 253 11.28 -5.97 -0.64
N GLU A 254 12.49 -5.56 -1.01
CA GLU A 254 12.71 -4.68 -2.16
C GLU A 254 12.21 -5.33 -3.45
N LYS A 255 12.66 -6.56 -3.73
CA LYS A 255 12.32 -7.29 -4.95
C LYS A 255 10.83 -7.47 -5.11
N GLU A 256 10.16 -7.90 -4.03
CA GLU A 256 8.74 -8.16 -4.08
C GLU A 256 7.95 -6.86 -4.08
N PHE A 257 8.18 -5.92 -3.16
CA PHE A 257 7.31 -4.75 -3.01
C PHE A 257 7.62 -3.56 -3.94
N SER A 258 8.76 -3.53 -4.62
CA SER A 258 9.13 -2.43 -5.53
C SER A 258 8.08 -2.16 -6.60
N LEU A 259 7.51 -3.20 -7.22
CA LEU A 259 6.42 -3.06 -8.20
C LEU A 259 5.10 -2.61 -7.56
N THR A 260 4.79 -3.07 -6.34
CA THR A 260 3.57 -2.63 -5.63
C THR A 260 3.63 -1.13 -5.36
N VAL A 261 4.76 -0.65 -4.86
CA VAL A 261 4.95 0.77 -4.57
C VAL A 261 4.99 1.59 -5.86
N PHE A 262 5.58 1.08 -6.94
CA PHE A 262 5.51 1.75 -8.24
C PHE A 262 4.07 1.92 -8.74
N LEU A 263 3.27 0.85 -8.76
CA LEU A 263 1.86 0.92 -9.14
C LEU A 263 1.05 1.85 -8.23
N LEU A 264 1.34 1.83 -6.92
CA LEU A 264 0.73 2.71 -5.94
C LEU A 264 1.04 4.19 -6.23
N LEU A 265 2.32 4.51 -6.42
CA LEU A 265 2.75 5.86 -6.76
C LEU A 265 2.11 6.31 -8.08
N CYS A 266 2.13 5.48 -9.12
CA CYS A 266 1.45 5.79 -10.38
C CYS A 266 -0.05 6.07 -10.18
N SER A 267 -0.75 5.23 -9.42
CA SER A 267 -2.17 5.42 -9.10
C SER A 267 -2.42 6.74 -8.40
N HIS A 268 -1.65 7.05 -7.36
CA HIS A 268 -1.82 8.29 -6.60
C HIS A 268 -1.39 9.54 -7.38
N TRP A 269 -0.32 9.49 -8.16
CA TRP A 269 0.09 10.61 -9.02
C TRP A 269 -0.95 10.86 -10.11
N PHE A 270 -1.50 9.80 -10.69
CA PHE A 270 -2.56 9.93 -11.68
C PHE A 270 -3.83 10.53 -11.07
N ASN A 271 -4.20 10.11 -9.85
CA ASN A 271 -5.28 10.74 -9.09
C ASN A 271 -5.01 12.24 -8.83
N LEU A 272 -3.81 12.62 -8.38
CA LEU A 272 -3.47 14.04 -8.14
C LEU A 272 -3.54 14.89 -9.41
N ASN A 273 -3.07 14.37 -10.54
CA ASN A 273 -3.20 15.05 -11.83
C ASN A 273 -4.67 15.16 -12.27
N THR A 274 -5.49 14.14 -11.96
CA THR A 274 -6.94 14.18 -12.23
C THR A 274 -7.66 15.23 -11.37
N VAL A 275 -7.31 15.34 -10.09
CA VAL A 275 -7.78 16.41 -9.20
C VAL A 275 -7.44 17.77 -9.79
N LEU A 276 -6.18 17.96 -10.18
CA LEU A 276 -5.71 19.22 -10.74
C LEU A 276 -6.41 19.56 -12.05
N LEU A 277 -6.53 18.60 -12.97
CA LEU A 277 -7.23 18.79 -14.23
C LEU A 277 -8.71 19.14 -14.01
N SER A 278 -9.37 18.46 -13.07
CA SER A 278 -10.76 18.75 -12.71
C SER A 278 -10.89 20.17 -12.15
N TYR A 279 -9.99 20.58 -11.26
CA TYR A 279 -10.00 21.94 -10.73
C TYR A 279 -9.84 23.00 -11.83
N ILE A 280 -8.98 22.75 -12.82
CA ILE A 280 -8.73 23.68 -13.93
C ILE A 280 -9.91 23.74 -14.89
N LEU A 281 -10.49 22.60 -15.27
CA LEU A 281 -11.62 22.54 -16.19
C LEU A 281 -12.87 23.21 -15.60
N TYR A 282 -13.04 23.15 -14.27
CA TYR A 282 -14.21 23.71 -13.58
C TYR A 282 -13.88 25.00 -12.81
N ALA A 283 -12.73 25.64 -13.05
CA ALA A 283 -12.30 26.84 -12.31
C ALA A 283 -13.22 28.07 -12.50
N GLY A 284 -14.09 28.05 -13.52
CA GLY A 284 -15.06 29.11 -13.82
C GLY A 284 -16.52 28.78 -13.47
N ASP A 285 -16.84 27.52 -13.15
CA ASP A 285 -18.18 27.04 -12.87
C ASP A 285 -18.34 26.61 -11.40
N PHE A 286 -19.58 26.57 -10.88
CA PHE A 286 -19.83 26.02 -9.55
C PHE A 286 -19.52 24.52 -9.53
N LEU A 287 -18.36 24.15 -8.96
CA LEU A 287 -17.95 22.77 -8.78
C LEU A 287 -19.00 22.03 -7.94
N SER A 288 -19.66 21.04 -8.55
CA SER A 288 -20.74 20.32 -7.85
C SER A 288 -20.22 19.67 -6.57
N TYR A 289 -21.03 19.71 -5.50
CA TYR A 289 -20.60 19.18 -4.20
C TYR A 289 -20.19 17.70 -4.25
N SER A 290 -20.85 16.90 -5.09
CA SER A 290 -20.49 15.49 -5.31
C SER A 290 -19.09 15.31 -5.92
N LEU A 291 -18.72 16.17 -6.88
CA LEU A 291 -17.37 16.19 -7.46
C LEU A 291 -16.34 16.69 -6.43
N ALA A 292 -16.70 17.67 -5.60
CA ALA A 292 -15.83 18.16 -4.52
C ALA A 292 -15.50 17.04 -3.53
N CYS A 293 -16.49 16.26 -3.09
CA CYS A 293 -16.29 15.11 -2.20
C CYS A 293 -15.35 14.07 -2.83
N HIS A 294 -15.49 13.80 -4.13
CA HIS A 294 -14.62 12.89 -4.85
C HIS A 294 -13.17 13.37 -4.90
N ILE A 295 -12.96 14.65 -5.24
CA ILE A 295 -11.65 15.28 -5.29
C ILE A 295 -10.98 15.29 -3.91
N ILE A 296 -11.72 15.63 -2.86
CA ILE A 296 -11.21 15.65 -1.49
C ILE A 296 -10.75 14.24 -1.08
N ALA A 297 -11.53 13.20 -1.39
CA ALA A 297 -11.15 11.81 -1.11
C ALA A 297 -9.85 11.42 -1.83
N GLN A 298 -9.76 11.72 -3.13
CA GLN A 298 -8.56 11.45 -3.93
C GLN A 298 -7.33 12.16 -3.36
N LEU A 299 -7.45 13.43 -3.00
CA LEU A 299 -6.35 14.22 -2.44
C LEU A 299 -5.89 13.64 -1.10
N ILE A 300 -6.81 13.38 -0.17
CA ILE A 300 -6.48 12.82 1.14
C ILE A 300 -5.74 11.49 0.99
N PHE A 301 -6.27 10.55 0.20
CA PHE A 301 -5.65 9.24 0.03
C PHE A 301 -4.31 9.33 -0.71
N ALA A 302 -4.25 10.03 -1.84
CA ALA A 302 -3.03 10.12 -2.64
C ALA A 302 -1.89 10.77 -1.85
N VAL A 303 -2.18 11.82 -1.06
CA VAL A 303 -1.15 12.51 -0.27
C VAL A 303 -0.72 11.67 0.92
N THR A 304 -1.66 11.29 1.79
CA THR A 304 -1.34 10.67 3.09
C THR A 304 -0.71 9.30 2.94
N LEU A 305 -1.22 8.48 2.01
CA LEU A 305 -0.71 7.13 1.80
C LEU A 305 0.68 7.13 1.16
N ASN A 306 0.94 8.02 0.20
CA ASN A 306 2.28 8.17 -0.39
C ASN A 306 3.31 8.58 0.65
N ILE A 307 2.99 9.59 1.46
CA ILE A 307 3.86 10.04 2.54
C ILE A 307 4.14 8.88 3.50
N GLY A 308 3.10 8.17 3.95
CA GLY A 308 3.24 7.05 4.86
C GLY A 308 4.16 5.95 4.34
N VAL A 309 3.96 5.53 3.08
CA VAL A 309 4.78 4.48 2.45
C VAL A 309 6.22 4.94 2.25
N ILE A 310 6.44 6.14 1.74
CA ILE A 310 7.79 6.68 1.50
C ILE A 310 8.54 6.83 2.82
N LEU A 311 7.91 7.35 3.87
CA LEU A 311 8.53 7.48 5.19
C LEU A 311 8.87 6.10 5.77
N CYS A 312 7.96 5.13 5.69
CA CYS A 312 8.22 3.77 6.16
C CYS A 312 9.38 3.10 5.40
N ALA A 313 9.42 3.23 4.07
CA ALA A 313 10.52 2.72 3.24
C ALA A 313 11.85 3.40 3.58
N SER A 314 11.85 4.73 3.71
CA SER A 314 13.06 5.50 4.05
C SER A 314 13.65 5.13 5.42
N ARG A 315 12.80 4.68 6.35
CA ARG A 315 13.23 4.20 7.67
C ARG A 315 14.15 2.98 7.54
N ILE A 316 13.96 2.12 6.55
CA ILE A 316 14.88 1.00 6.27
C ILE A 316 16.26 1.55 5.91
N SER A 317 16.33 2.43 4.91
CA SER A 317 17.60 3.03 4.45
C SER A 317 18.32 3.73 5.61
N TYR A 318 17.59 4.47 6.45
CA TYR A 318 18.13 5.11 7.64
C TYR A 318 18.70 4.09 8.65
N GLN A 319 17.99 3.00 8.93
CA GLN A 319 18.51 1.97 9.86
C GLN A 319 19.70 1.21 9.27
N VAL A 320 19.71 0.92 7.98
CA VAL A 320 20.85 0.33 7.27
C VAL A 320 22.09 1.20 7.44
N PHE A 321 21.98 2.51 7.16
CA PHE A 321 23.06 3.45 7.34
C PHE A 321 23.60 3.41 8.79
N ARG A 322 22.70 3.44 9.78
CA ARG A 322 23.10 3.38 11.19
C ARG A 322 23.77 2.05 11.56
N VAL A 323 23.29 0.93 11.06
CA VAL A 323 23.93 -0.38 11.26
C VAL A 323 25.34 -0.38 10.68
N GLN A 324 25.53 0.16 9.47
CA GLN A 324 26.85 0.27 8.84
C GLN A 324 27.79 1.20 9.64
N THR A 325 27.32 2.35 10.10
CA THR A 325 28.11 3.24 10.96
C THR A 325 28.52 2.55 12.25
N THR A 326 27.61 1.84 12.92
CA THR A 326 27.93 1.11 14.15
C THR A 326 28.94 -0.02 13.88
N LEU A 327 28.78 -0.75 12.76
CA LEU A 327 29.74 -1.78 12.34
C LEU A 327 31.14 -1.21 12.08
N GLN A 328 31.26 -0.03 11.44
CA GLN A 328 32.56 0.63 11.24
C GLN A 328 33.24 0.97 12.57
N VAL A 329 32.47 1.42 13.56
CA VAL A 329 33.02 1.68 14.90
C VAL A 329 33.45 0.38 15.58
N VAL A 330 32.69 -0.70 15.43
CA VAL A 330 33.07 -2.03 15.95
C VAL A 330 34.35 -2.52 15.27
N HIS A 331 34.45 -2.41 13.95
CA HIS A 331 35.64 -2.79 13.18
C HIS A 331 36.91 -2.10 13.70
N ASN A 332 36.84 -0.78 13.91
CA ASN A 332 37.98 0.01 14.38
C ASN A 332 38.40 -0.35 15.81
N LYS A 333 37.47 -0.84 16.64
CA LYS A 333 37.78 -1.34 18.00
C LYS A 333 38.33 -2.77 18.01
N VAL A 334 37.82 -3.65 17.13
CA VAL A 334 38.23 -5.06 17.05
C VAL A 334 39.64 -5.22 16.45
N GLY A 335 40.07 -4.28 15.60
CA GLY A 335 41.32 -4.33 14.85
C GLY A 335 42.60 -4.54 15.68
N THR A 336 42.53 -4.42 17.01
CA THR A 336 43.65 -4.62 17.93
C THR A 336 43.63 -5.94 18.70
N VAL A 337 42.54 -6.73 18.66
CA VAL A 337 42.30 -7.82 19.64
C VAL A 337 42.26 -9.22 19.02
N GLU A 338 41.54 -9.43 17.90
CA GLU A 338 41.32 -10.79 17.39
C GLU A 338 41.07 -10.85 15.86
N PRO A 339 41.94 -11.51 15.08
CA PRO A 339 41.91 -11.45 13.61
C PRO A 339 40.70 -12.16 12.98
N LYS A 340 40.21 -13.25 13.58
CA LYS A 340 39.03 -13.98 13.09
C LYS A 340 37.75 -13.15 13.22
N THR A 341 37.61 -12.45 14.35
CA THR A 341 36.50 -11.55 14.63
C THR A 341 36.53 -10.33 13.70
N LEU A 342 37.74 -9.80 13.43
CA LEU A 342 37.94 -8.73 12.46
C LEU A 342 37.47 -9.14 11.05
N GLN A 343 37.80 -10.34 10.59
CA GLN A 343 37.37 -10.84 9.28
C GLN A 343 35.84 -10.93 9.17
N ILE A 344 35.14 -11.38 10.21
CA ILE A 344 33.67 -11.44 10.21
C ILE A 344 33.07 -10.03 10.10
N VAL A 345 33.58 -9.07 10.86
CA VAL A 345 33.09 -7.68 10.81
C VAL A 345 33.38 -7.03 9.46
N LYS A 346 34.55 -7.29 8.87
CA LYS A 346 34.90 -6.84 7.53
C LYS A 346 33.94 -7.40 6.48
N ASN A 347 33.66 -8.70 6.53
CA ASN A 347 32.69 -9.34 5.63
C ASN A 347 31.29 -8.71 5.76
N MET A 348 30.85 -8.35 6.96
CA MET A 348 29.58 -7.64 7.15
C MET A 348 29.57 -6.24 6.53
N LEU A 349 30.69 -5.50 6.63
CA LEU A 349 30.85 -4.18 6.03
C LEU A 349 30.86 -4.22 4.49
N ASP A 350 31.40 -5.28 3.91
CA ASP A 350 31.48 -5.45 2.45
C ASP A 350 30.09 -5.75 1.82
N ILE A 351 29.13 -6.21 2.61
CA ILE A 351 27.75 -6.47 2.16
C ILE A 351 26.98 -5.15 2.03
N LYS A 352 26.51 -4.85 0.82
CA LYS A 352 25.68 -3.69 0.50
C LYS A 352 24.20 -4.06 0.47
N PHE A 353 23.43 -3.51 1.40
CA PHE A 353 21.96 -3.62 1.36
C PHE A 353 21.38 -2.94 0.12
N PRO A 354 20.29 -3.47 -0.44
CA PRO A 354 19.61 -2.79 -1.54
C PRO A 354 18.92 -1.53 -1.05
N GLU A 355 18.92 -0.50 -1.89
CA GLU A 355 18.14 0.71 -1.65
C GLU A 355 16.66 0.43 -1.90
N MET A 356 15.77 1.00 -1.06
CA MET A 356 14.34 0.88 -1.29
C MET A 356 13.93 1.75 -2.48
N THR A 357 13.41 1.12 -3.52
CA THR A 357 12.99 1.81 -4.76
C THR A 357 11.56 1.44 -5.16
N ALA A 358 10.95 2.30 -5.98
CA ALA A 358 9.77 1.99 -6.77
C ALA A 358 10.23 1.44 -8.13
N TYR A 359 10.29 0.11 -8.21
CA TYR A 359 10.65 -0.68 -9.39
C TYR A 359 11.98 -0.25 -10.05
N GLY A 360 12.98 0.13 -9.26
CA GLY A 360 14.29 0.59 -9.74
C GLY A 360 14.31 1.99 -10.38
N ILE A 361 13.15 2.62 -10.56
CA ILE A 361 13.03 3.92 -11.25
C ILE A 361 13.24 5.07 -10.28
N VAL A 362 12.62 5.00 -9.09
CA VAL A 362 12.63 6.10 -8.12
C VAL A 362 13.05 5.59 -6.75
N LYS A 363 14.01 6.26 -6.11
CA LYS A 363 14.41 5.97 -4.72
C LYS A 363 13.34 6.49 -3.76
N LEU A 364 12.94 5.66 -2.79
CA LEU A 364 11.93 6.00 -1.78
C LEU A 364 12.58 6.76 -0.61
N ASN A 365 12.80 8.05 -0.81
CA ASN A 365 13.37 8.95 0.20
C ASN A 365 12.43 10.14 0.50
N PRO A 366 12.60 10.84 1.64
CA PRO A 366 11.74 11.97 1.97
C PRO A 366 11.82 13.13 0.96
N SER A 367 12.93 13.29 0.23
CA SER A 367 13.01 14.30 -0.83
C SER A 367 12.03 14.03 -1.97
N LEU A 368 11.68 12.77 -2.24
CA LEU A 368 10.67 12.42 -3.24
C LEU A 368 9.32 13.06 -2.92
N ILE A 369 8.93 13.11 -1.63
CA ILE A 369 7.69 13.74 -1.18
C ILE A 369 7.66 15.20 -1.66
N VAL A 370 8.71 15.95 -1.31
CA VAL A 370 8.81 17.38 -1.64
C VAL A 370 8.89 17.58 -3.16
N SER A 371 9.73 16.82 -3.85
CA SER A 371 9.88 16.92 -5.31
C SER A 371 8.59 16.62 -6.05
N SER A 372 7.85 15.59 -5.64
CA SER A 372 6.66 15.18 -6.36
C SER A 372 5.46 16.08 -6.07
N PHE A 373 5.25 16.55 -4.83
CA PHE A 373 4.23 17.57 -4.55
C PHE A 373 4.58 18.93 -5.14
N GLY A 374 5.86 19.32 -5.08
CA GLY A 374 6.38 20.50 -5.75
C GLY A 374 6.09 20.45 -7.26
N SER A 375 6.37 19.31 -7.90
CA SER A 375 6.04 19.09 -9.31
C SER A 375 4.55 19.27 -9.60
N VAL A 376 3.66 18.63 -8.85
CA VAL A 376 2.20 18.79 -9.05
C VAL A 376 1.76 20.24 -8.88
N LEU A 377 2.29 20.95 -7.89
CA LEU A 377 1.99 22.37 -7.67
C LEU A 377 2.53 23.24 -8.81
N THR A 378 3.78 23.02 -9.24
CA THR A 378 4.39 23.78 -10.35
C THR A 378 3.64 23.56 -11.65
N TYR A 379 3.35 22.31 -12.02
CA TYR A 379 2.54 22.02 -13.21
C TYR A 379 1.12 22.59 -13.07
N GLY A 380 0.51 22.48 -11.90
CA GLY A 380 -0.80 23.07 -11.65
C GLY A 380 -0.84 24.58 -11.83
N LEU A 381 0.11 25.29 -11.21
CA LEU A 381 0.23 26.74 -11.37
C LEU A 381 0.55 27.15 -12.80
N LEU A 382 1.41 26.39 -13.49
CA LEU A 382 1.74 26.65 -14.89
C LEU A 382 0.51 26.51 -15.78
N VAL A 383 -0.27 25.44 -15.62
CA VAL A 383 -1.48 25.24 -16.42
C VAL A 383 -2.53 26.30 -16.08
N ILE A 384 -2.71 26.67 -14.81
CA ILE A 384 -3.61 27.76 -14.42
C ILE A 384 -3.20 29.09 -15.06
N ASN A 385 -1.89 29.42 -15.05
CA ASN A 385 -1.39 30.66 -15.62
C ASN A 385 -1.48 30.70 -17.14
N VAL A 386 -1.29 29.57 -17.83
CA VAL A 386 -1.44 29.48 -19.31
C VAL A 386 -2.91 29.55 -19.73
N ASN A 387 -3.83 29.03 -18.91
CA ASN A 387 -5.27 29.03 -19.18
C ASN A 387 -6.01 30.27 -18.64
N ARG A 388 -5.31 31.25 -18.05
CA ARG A 388 -5.92 32.55 -17.74
C ARG A 388 -5.99 33.38 -19.03
N PRO A 389 -7.19 33.73 -19.53
CA PRO A 389 -7.35 34.62 -20.67
C PRO A 389 -6.82 36.03 -20.39
#